data_AF-A0A509LNH1-F1
#
_entry.id   AF-A0A509LNH1-F1
#
_cell.length_a   1.000
_cell.length_b   1.000
_cell.length_c   1.000
_cell.angle_alpha   90.00
_cell.angle_beta   90.00
_cell.angle_gamma   90.00
#
_symmetry.space_group_name_H-M   'P 1'
#
loop_
_entity.id
_entity.type
_entity.pdbx_description
1 polymer ?
#
loop_
_entity_poly.entity_id
_entity_poly.type
_entity_poly.pdbx_seq_one_letter_code
_entity_poly.pdbx_strand_id
1 'polypeptide(L)'
;MTKKLTKSPGTIPCTFFDFPLVTNLHSLDADIAILGIPYGMPYEPSAMANDQSRAPDAIRQATSLSDIKYAKTHFDWDIGGSLLNGRDIKIVDCGNVTADMTDHKAHYRRAEQVTRKIFGTNTILITLGGDHGISIPVMRALEVYETPITLVHVDAHLDWRHEVNGETEGYSSPIRRASQMPWIDKIVQIGMRGIGSARTGEVQDALAYGSDIISAYDMHDVGMDAVLDRIPGDGPYYLTIDADGIDPAIMPAVIAQTPGGLTWVQIRKLIHGLVKKGRVLGMDLVEIAPKYDIGNISMIHAERLICNFIGSSVRAGYYG
;
A
#
# COMPACT_ATOMS: atom_id res chain seq x y z
N MET A 1 -20.04 24.94 4.27
CA MET A 1 -18.59 24.76 4.03
C MET A 1 -18.38 23.35 3.52
N THR A 2 -17.76 23.16 2.35
CA THR A 2 -17.33 21.85 1.87
C THR A 2 -16.34 21.27 2.88
N LYS A 3 -16.65 20.10 3.48
CA LYS A 3 -15.74 19.44 4.43
C LYS A 3 -14.45 19.07 3.67
N LYS A 4 -13.28 19.42 4.23
CA LYS A 4 -11.98 19.14 3.61
C LYS A 4 -11.76 17.62 3.51
N LEU A 5 -11.33 17.15 2.34
CA LEU A 5 -11.09 15.72 2.11
C LEU A 5 -9.85 15.21 2.83
N THR A 6 -8.79 16.03 2.86
CA THR A 6 -7.56 15.75 3.59
C THR A 6 -7.18 16.88 4.56
N LYS A 7 -6.31 16.56 5.52
CA LYS A 7 -5.73 17.49 6.50
C LYS A 7 -4.23 17.24 6.62
N SER A 8 -3.49 18.21 7.11
CA SER A 8 -2.08 18.03 7.44
C SER A 8 -1.87 16.85 8.41
N PRO A 9 -0.76 16.12 8.30
CA PRO A 9 -0.36 15.11 9.28
C PRO A 9 -0.30 15.67 10.69
N GLY A 10 -0.55 14.83 11.69
CA GLY A 10 -0.80 15.25 13.06
C GLY A 10 0.46 15.57 13.87
N THR A 11 1.65 15.39 13.28
CA THR A 11 2.94 15.41 13.99
C THR A 11 4.03 16.04 13.13
N ILE A 12 5.04 16.65 13.76
CA ILE A 12 6.23 17.19 13.09
C ILE A 12 7.30 16.09 13.06
N PRO A 13 7.98 15.82 11.93
CA PRO A 13 7.88 16.45 10.61
C PRO A 13 6.53 16.17 9.94
N CYS A 14 5.99 17.18 9.27
CA CYS A 14 4.61 17.17 8.80
C CYS A 14 4.40 16.38 7.50
N THR A 15 5.43 15.98 6.75
CA THR A 15 5.26 15.28 5.47
C THR A 15 6.38 14.27 5.23
N PHE A 16 6.12 13.29 4.35
CA PHE A 16 7.12 12.29 3.99
C PHE A 16 8.32 12.96 3.30
N PHE A 17 9.53 12.79 3.86
CA PHE A 17 10.76 13.47 3.40
C PHE A 17 10.66 15.00 3.23
N ASP A 18 9.81 15.67 3.98
CA ASP A 18 9.54 17.11 3.82
C ASP A 18 9.09 17.49 2.40
N PHE A 19 8.47 16.58 1.64
CA PHE A 19 7.86 16.92 0.35
C PHE A 19 6.73 17.96 0.55
N PRO A 20 6.46 18.83 -0.44
CA PRO A 20 5.43 19.86 -0.34
C PRO A 20 4.04 19.32 0.03
N LEU A 21 3.40 19.94 1.02
CA LEU A 21 2.04 19.58 1.44
C LEU A 21 0.99 20.17 0.49
N VAL A 22 0.14 19.33 -0.11
CA VAL A 22 -0.96 19.72 -1.00
C VAL A 22 -2.29 19.13 -0.54
N THR A 23 -3.10 19.93 0.16
CA THR A 23 -4.45 19.50 0.61
C THR A 23 -5.58 19.97 -0.32
N ASN A 24 -5.28 20.84 -1.28
CA ASN A 24 -6.22 21.23 -2.34
C ASN A 24 -5.98 20.41 -3.61
N LEU A 25 -6.79 19.37 -3.80
CA LEU A 25 -6.64 18.41 -4.90
C LEU A 25 -7.24 18.90 -6.23
N HIS A 26 -7.86 20.08 -6.28
CA HIS A 26 -8.38 20.63 -7.55
C HIS A 26 -7.28 21.12 -8.49
N SER A 27 -6.11 21.44 -7.95
CA SER A 27 -4.94 21.93 -8.68
C SER A 27 -3.75 20.99 -8.49
N LEU A 28 -4.01 19.68 -8.36
CA LEU A 28 -2.95 18.70 -8.18
C LEU A 28 -2.12 18.61 -9.47
N ASP A 29 -0.86 19.02 -9.37
CA ASP A 29 0.16 18.94 -10.41
C ASP A 29 1.36 18.22 -9.78
N ALA A 30 1.36 16.89 -9.89
CA ALA A 30 2.35 16.02 -9.29
C ALA A 30 2.52 14.74 -10.11
N ASP A 31 3.73 14.22 -10.14
CA ASP A 31 4.08 12.91 -10.69
C ASP A 31 3.78 11.80 -9.68
N ILE A 32 4.02 12.08 -8.40
CA ILE A 32 3.80 11.17 -7.28
C ILE A 32 3.08 11.91 -6.14
N ALA A 33 2.04 11.30 -5.60
CA ALA A 33 1.33 11.77 -4.42
C ALA A 33 1.45 10.75 -3.28
N ILE A 34 1.84 11.22 -2.09
CA ILE A 34 1.78 10.45 -0.84
C ILE A 34 0.46 10.77 -0.13
N LEU A 35 -0.31 9.77 0.28
CA LEU A 35 -1.57 9.97 0.99
C LEU A 35 -1.65 9.06 2.21
N GLY A 36 -1.99 9.61 3.37
CA GLY A 36 -2.33 8.79 4.53
C GLY A 36 -3.84 8.49 4.58
N ILE A 37 -4.21 7.24 4.82
CA ILE A 37 -5.60 6.85 5.09
C ILE A 37 -5.63 6.13 6.45
N PRO A 38 -5.79 6.86 7.56
CA PRO A 38 -5.56 6.29 8.89
C PRO A 38 -6.58 5.25 9.35
N TYR A 39 -7.78 5.23 8.80
CA TYR A 39 -8.91 4.54 9.42
C TYR A 39 -9.54 3.56 8.42
N GLY A 40 -9.65 2.29 8.82
CA GLY A 40 -10.45 1.26 8.15
C GLY A 40 -11.92 1.24 8.57
N MET A 41 -12.71 0.33 8.00
CA MET A 41 -14.00 -0.06 8.58
C MET A 41 -13.77 -1.08 9.69
N PRO A 42 -14.15 -0.77 10.93
CA PRO A 42 -13.86 -1.66 12.05
C PRO A 42 -14.91 -2.77 12.19
N TYR A 43 -14.49 -3.95 12.67
CA TYR A 43 -15.41 -5.04 13.04
C TYR A 43 -16.10 -4.85 14.39
N GLU A 44 -15.63 -3.89 15.19
CA GLU A 44 -16.22 -3.48 16.46
C GLU A 44 -16.00 -1.96 16.66
N PRO A 45 -16.92 -1.22 17.31
CA PRO A 45 -16.80 0.24 17.43
C PRO A 45 -15.47 0.75 18.03
N SER A 46 -14.89 0.00 18.97
CA SER A 46 -13.61 0.33 19.61
C SER A 46 -12.40 0.21 18.68
N ALA A 47 -12.52 -0.53 17.57
CA ALA A 47 -11.42 -0.82 16.66
C ALA A 47 -11.22 0.25 15.58
N MET A 48 -12.08 1.28 15.51
CA MET A 48 -11.99 2.31 14.47
C MET A 48 -10.66 3.08 14.54
N ALA A 49 -10.31 3.55 15.74
CA ALA A 49 -9.02 4.19 16.00
C ALA A 49 -8.12 3.19 16.72
N ASN A 50 -7.41 2.38 15.94
CA ASN A 50 -6.47 1.38 16.44
C ASN A 50 -5.03 1.88 16.31
N ASP A 51 -4.05 1.04 16.68
CA ASP A 51 -2.65 1.45 16.62
C ASP A 51 -2.17 1.73 15.19
N GLN A 52 -2.70 0.99 14.22
CA GLN A 52 -2.35 1.16 12.81
C GLN A 52 -2.84 2.50 12.25
N SER A 53 -3.88 3.10 12.83
CA SER A 53 -4.28 4.47 12.50
C SER A 53 -3.21 5.53 12.77
N ARG A 54 -2.12 5.17 13.46
CA ARG A 54 -0.96 6.04 13.68
C ARG A 54 0.12 5.85 12.62
N ALA A 55 0.05 4.80 11.80
CA ALA A 55 1.07 4.47 10.81
C ALA A 55 1.37 5.58 9.81
N PRO A 56 0.39 6.33 9.24
CA PRO A 56 0.70 7.35 8.25
C PRO A 56 1.58 8.46 8.81
N ASP A 57 1.39 8.80 10.08
CA ASP A 57 2.17 9.83 10.75
C ASP A 57 3.52 9.27 11.24
N ALA A 58 3.54 8.02 11.74
CA ALA A 58 4.76 7.36 12.17
C ALA A 58 5.77 7.16 11.01
N ILE A 59 5.29 6.72 9.84
CA ILE A 59 6.13 6.55 8.65
C ILE A 59 6.73 7.88 8.20
N ARG A 60 5.93 8.97 8.21
CA ARG A 60 6.45 10.31 7.90
C ARG A 60 7.52 10.76 8.89
N GLN A 61 7.30 10.54 10.19
CA GLN A 61 8.28 10.89 11.22
C GLN A 61 9.59 10.14 11.08
N ALA A 62 9.53 8.85 10.73
CA ALA A 62 10.71 8.03 10.54
C ALA A 62 11.65 8.60 9.47
N THR A 63 11.13 9.31 8.46
CA THR A 63 11.95 9.95 7.43
C THR A 63 12.90 11.04 7.94
N SER A 64 12.72 11.50 9.18
CA SER A 64 13.59 12.49 9.82
C SER A 64 14.69 11.93 10.71
N LEU A 65 14.91 10.62 10.69
CA LEU A 65 16.11 10.01 11.27
C LEU A 65 17.34 10.37 10.41
N SER A 66 18.50 10.61 11.04
CA SER A 66 19.69 11.21 10.41
C SER A 66 20.11 10.52 9.11
N ASP A 67 20.13 9.19 9.11
CA ASP A 67 20.65 8.41 8.00
C ASP A 67 19.63 8.30 6.85
N ILE A 68 18.34 8.38 7.18
CA ILE A 68 17.23 8.35 6.23
C ILE A 68 17.12 9.69 5.46
N LYS A 69 17.51 10.82 6.07
CA LYS A 69 17.51 12.13 5.38
C LYS A 69 18.35 12.17 4.11
N TYR A 70 19.37 11.31 4.03
CA TYR A 70 20.25 11.21 2.88
C TYR A 70 19.62 10.47 1.69
N ALA A 71 18.49 9.77 1.88
CA ALA A 71 17.82 8.99 0.83
C ALA A 71 17.52 9.82 -0.44
N LYS A 72 17.20 11.11 -0.28
CA LYS A 72 16.93 12.02 -1.42
C LYS A 72 18.17 12.35 -2.25
N THR A 73 19.34 12.47 -1.62
CA THR A 73 20.50 13.14 -2.22
C THR A 73 21.72 12.24 -2.43
N HIS A 74 21.86 11.17 -1.64
CA HIS A 74 23.03 10.30 -1.66
C HIS A 74 22.83 9.12 -2.61
N PHE A 75 23.94 8.45 -2.92
CA PHE A 75 23.91 7.25 -3.73
C PHE A 75 23.25 6.11 -2.95
N ASP A 76 22.13 5.62 -3.48
CA ASP A 76 21.41 4.48 -2.95
C ASP A 76 21.70 3.25 -3.82
N TRP A 77 22.27 2.21 -3.22
CA TRP A 77 22.65 0.97 -3.90
C TRP A 77 21.45 0.12 -4.30
N ASP A 78 20.30 0.28 -3.64
CA ASP A 78 19.11 -0.47 -4.00
C ASP A 78 18.50 0.01 -5.31
N ILE A 79 18.72 1.27 -5.67
CA ILE A 79 18.17 1.85 -6.91
C ILE A 79 19.28 2.25 -7.89
N GLY A 80 20.55 2.32 -7.47
CA GLY A 80 21.69 2.66 -8.33
C GLY A 80 21.80 4.15 -8.60
N GLY A 81 21.80 4.99 -7.55
CA GLY A 81 21.92 6.46 -7.64
C GLY A 81 21.06 7.16 -6.60
N SER A 82 20.89 8.49 -6.68
CA SER A 82 19.94 9.20 -5.81
C SER A 82 18.49 8.85 -6.13
N LEU A 83 17.57 9.18 -5.21
CA LEU A 83 16.14 8.85 -5.32
C LEU A 83 15.55 9.27 -6.68
N LEU A 84 15.74 10.54 -7.05
CA LEU A 84 15.18 11.12 -8.28
C LEU A 84 16.12 11.01 -9.49
N ASN A 85 17.33 10.45 -9.32
CA ASN A 85 18.30 10.26 -10.39
C ASN A 85 18.56 11.53 -11.25
N GLY A 86 18.56 12.70 -10.61
CA GLY A 86 18.76 14.00 -11.27
C GLY A 86 17.60 14.48 -12.17
N ARG A 87 16.43 13.83 -12.12
CA ARG A 87 15.23 14.21 -12.88
C ARG A 87 14.35 15.19 -12.11
N ASP A 88 13.62 16.02 -12.84
CA ASP A 88 12.62 16.94 -12.30
C ASP A 88 11.29 16.21 -12.11
N ILE A 89 11.12 15.57 -10.94
CA ILE A 89 9.94 14.78 -10.59
C ILE A 89 9.23 15.47 -9.42
N LYS A 90 7.96 15.84 -9.62
CA LYS A 90 7.13 16.52 -8.62
C LYS A 90 6.50 15.50 -7.69
N ILE A 91 7.04 15.40 -6.48
CA ILE A 91 6.47 14.60 -5.39
C ILE A 91 5.78 15.52 -4.40
N VAL A 92 4.52 15.23 -4.06
CA VAL A 92 3.74 15.97 -3.06
C VAL A 92 3.20 15.03 -1.99
N ASP A 93 2.97 15.57 -0.79
CA ASP A 93 2.25 14.88 0.27
C ASP A 93 0.85 15.48 0.41
N CYS A 94 -0.18 14.65 0.23
CA CYS A 94 -1.59 15.03 0.29
C CYS A 94 -2.18 15.00 1.70
N GLY A 95 -1.34 14.75 2.72
CA GLY A 95 -1.74 14.66 4.11
C GLY A 95 -2.56 13.40 4.43
N ASN A 96 -3.45 13.50 5.40
CA ASN A 96 -4.31 12.38 5.84
C ASN A 96 -5.76 12.61 5.46
N VAL A 97 -6.45 11.57 4.99
CA VAL A 97 -7.90 11.57 4.79
C VAL A 97 -8.60 11.88 6.12
N THR A 98 -9.62 12.75 6.06
CA THR A 98 -10.36 13.18 7.25
C THR A 98 -11.47 12.19 7.61
N ALA A 99 -11.60 11.87 8.89
CA ALA A 99 -12.76 11.16 9.44
C ALA A 99 -13.91 12.13 9.81
N ASP A 100 -15.08 11.59 10.13
CA ASP A 100 -16.24 12.35 10.60
C ASP A 100 -16.82 11.67 11.84
N MET A 101 -16.82 12.38 12.98
CA MET A 101 -17.28 11.81 14.24
C MET A 101 -18.79 11.51 14.27
N THR A 102 -19.57 12.09 13.34
CA THR A 102 -21.01 11.84 13.23
C THR A 102 -21.37 10.84 12.14
N ASP A 103 -20.38 10.37 11.37
CA ASP A 103 -20.57 9.46 10.24
C ASP A 103 -19.35 8.56 10.07
N HIS A 104 -19.42 7.37 10.67
CA HIS A 104 -18.34 6.39 10.67
C HIS A 104 -17.95 5.87 9.28
N LYS A 105 -18.72 6.15 8.21
CA LYS A 105 -18.40 5.73 6.84
C LYS A 105 -17.84 6.88 5.98
N ALA A 106 -17.79 8.10 6.52
CA ALA A 106 -17.37 9.26 5.77
C ALA A 106 -15.90 9.21 5.34
N HIS A 107 -15.03 8.58 6.15
CA HIS A 107 -13.62 8.40 5.82
C HIS A 107 -13.41 7.57 4.55
N TYR A 108 -14.13 6.46 4.38
CA TYR A 108 -14.06 5.63 3.15
C TYR A 108 -14.52 6.38 1.92
N ARG A 109 -15.66 7.08 2.01
CA ARG A 109 -16.15 7.90 0.89
C ARG A 109 -15.18 9.02 0.54
N ARG A 110 -14.52 9.63 1.53
CA ARG A 110 -13.49 10.66 1.30
C ARG A 110 -12.22 10.05 0.73
N ALA A 111 -11.77 8.89 1.22
CA ALA A 111 -10.64 8.16 0.69
C ALA A 111 -10.85 7.86 -0.81
N GLU A 112 -12.03 7.36 -1.17
CA GLU A 112 -12.40 7.09 -2.57
C GLU A 112 -12.46 8.38 -3.42
N GLN A 113 -12.96 9.48 -2.88
CA GLN A 113 -12.98 10.78 -3.58
C GLN A 113 -11.58 11.35 -3.81
N VAL A 114 -10.68 11.22 -2.82
CA VAL A 114 -9.30 11.71 -2.89
C VAL A 114 -8.50 10.89 -3.89
N THR A 115 -8.53 9.56 -3.74
CA THR A 115 -7.82 8.62 -4.61
C THR A 115 -8.27 8.78 -6.06
N ARG A 116 -9.59 8.93 -6.31
CA ARG A 116 -10.13 9.19 -7.66
C ARG A 116 -9.61 10.50 -8.25
N LYS A 117 -9.51 11.56 -7.45
CA LYS A 117 -8.93 12.84 -7.89
C LYS A 117 -7.46 12.71 -8.26
N ILE A 118 -6.68 11.94 -7.49
CA ILE A 118 -5.24 11.73 -7.72
C ILE A 118 -5.02 10.85 -8.97
N PHE A 119 -5.70 9.72 -9.07
CA PHE A 119 -5.56 8.85 -10.24
C PHE A 119 -6.06 9.53 -11.52
N GLY A 120 -7.09 10.37 -11.43
CA GLY A 120 -7.61 11.14 -12.56
C GLY A 120 -6.62 12.15 -13.16
N THR A 121 -5.52 12.47 -12.47
CA THR A 121 -4.41 13.29 -13.00
C THR A 121 -3.24 12.43 -13.53
N ASN A 122 -3.41 11.11 -13.61
CA ASN A 122 -2.34 10.14 -13.95
C ASN A 122 -1.14 10.18 -12.99
N THR A 123 -1.35 10.72 -11.78
CA THR A 123 -0.37 10.79 -10.70
C THR A 123 -0.26 9.42 -10.04
N ILE A 124 0.97 8.96 -9.80
CA ILE A 124 1.20 7.72 -9.05
C ILE A 124 0.87 7.96 -7.58
N LEU A 125 0.02 7.11 -7.01
CA LEU A 125 -0.41 7.22 -5.62
C LEU A 125 0.33 6.22 -4.74
N ILE A 126 0.98 6.71 -3.69
CA ILE A 126 1.53 5.90 -2.60
C ILE A 126 0.68 6.16 -1.36
N THR A 127 -0.02 5.14 -0.91
CA THR A 127 -0.91 5.23 0.24
C THR A 127 -0.22 4.66 1.48
N LEU A 128 -0.21 5.43 2.57
CA LEU A 128 0.23 5.01 3.88
C LEU A 128 -1.01 4.61 4.68
N GLY A 129 -1.05 3.34 5.09
CA GLY A 129 -2.24 2.71 5.62
C GLY A 129 -2.63 3.14 7.03
N GLY A 130 -3.85 2.79 7.38
CA GLY A 130 -4.18 2.12 8.64
C GLY A 130 -4.26 0.63 8.34
N ASP A 131 -5.36 -0.02 8.70
CA ASP A 131 -5.61 -1.43 8.36
C ASP A 131 -5.85 -1.69 6.86
N HIS A 132 -5.80 -2.96 6.45
CA HIS A 132 -5.88 -3.37 5.05
C HIS A 132 -7.23 -3.03 4.40
N GLY A 133 -8.26 -2.71 5.18
CA GLY A 133 -9.56 -2.31 4.67
C GLY A 133 -9.47 -1.03 3.82
N ILE A 134 -8.49 -0.17 4.10
CA ILE A 134 -8.29 1.09 3.39
C ILE A 134 -7.96 0.90 1.91
N SER A 135 -7.48 -0.27 1.49
CA SER A 135 -7.22 -0.59 0.09
C SER A 135 -8.51 -0.65 -0.73
N ILE A 136 -9.67 -0.93 -0.13
CA ILE A 136 -10.97 -0.99 -0.81
C ILE A 136 -11.33 0.34 -1.49
N PRO A 137 -11.43 1.48 -0.78
CA PRO A 137 -11.75 2.75 -1.42
C PRO A 137 -10.64 3.21 -2.39
N VAL A 138 -9.39 2.80 -2.21
CA VAL A 138 -8.31 3.12 -3.17
C VAL A 138 -8.50 2.33 -4.48
N MET A 139 -8.73 1.01 -4.38
CA MET A 139 -8.98 0.15 -5.54
C MET A 139 -10.27 0.52 -6.27
N ARG A 140 -11.29 1.05 -5.56
CA ARG A 140 -12.50 1.61 -6.20
C ARG A 140 -12.20 2.74 -7.17
N ALA A 141 -11.25 3.60 -6.80
CA ALA A 141 -10.88 4.74 -7.61
C ALA A 141 -10.07 4.39 -8.86
N LEU A 142 -9.58 3.15 -8.99
CA LEU A 142 -8.88 2.69 -10.17
C LEU A 142 -9.77 2.61 -11.42
N GLU A 143 -11.10 2.68 -11.26
CA GLU A 143 -12.07 2.73 -12.37
C GLU A 143 -11.76 3.83 -13.40
N VAL A 144 -11.09 4.92 -12.99
CA VAL A 144 -10.76 6.07 -13.85
C VAL A 144 -9.85 5.74 -15.01
N TYR A 145 -9.12 4.62 -14.93
CA TYR A 145 -8.20 4.21 -15.99
C TYR A 145 -8.92 3.48 -17.14
N GLU A 146 -10.17 3.05 -16.95
CA GLU A 146 -11.00 2.40 -17.98
C GLU A 146 -10.30 1.23 -18.71
N THR A 147 -9.41 0.52 -18.01
CA THR A 147 -8.64 -0.62 -18.51
C THR A 147 -8.58 -1.72 -17.44
N PRO A 148 -8.48 -3.00 -17.85
CA PRO A 148 -8.13 -4.08 -16.93
C PRO A 148 -6.84 -3.81 -16.16
N ILE A 149 -6.85 -4.04 -14.86
CA ILE A 149 -5.72 -3.86 -13.95
C ILE A 149 -5.42 -5.19 -13.26
N THR A 150 -4.13 -5.54 -13.19
CA THR A 150 -3.67 -6.66 -12.39
C THR A 150 -3.38 -6.19 -10.96
N LEU A 151 -4.05 -6.79 -9.98
CA LEU A 151 -3.77 -6.59 -8.57
C LEU A 151 -2.66 -7.54 -8.13
N VAL A 152 -1.62 -6.98 -7.53
CA VAL A 152 -0.54 -7.74 -6.88
C VAL A 152 -0.62 -7.49 -5.39
N HIS A 153 -0.74 -8.56 -4.62
CA HIS A 153 -1.04 -8.54 -3.20
C HIS A 153 0.03 -9.30 -2.44
N VAL A 154 0.72 -8.62 -1.52
CA VAL A 154 1.70 -9.22 -0.61
C VAL A 154 1.12 -9.23 0.80
N ASP A 155 0.95 -10.41 1.38
CA ASP A 155 0.27 -10.62 2.66
C ASP A 155 0.55 -12.03 3.20
N ALA A 156 0.50 -12.20 4.53
CA ALA A 156 0.47 -13.53 5.16
C ALA A 156 -0.92 -14.19 5.04
N HIS A 157 -1.96 -13.38 4.91
CA HIS A 157 -3.36 -13.74 4.94
C HIS A 157 -3.99 -13.67 3.55
N LEU A 158 -5.23 -14.15 3.47
CA LEU A 158 -5.94 -14.26 2.19
C LEU A 158 -6.77 -13.01 1.90
N ASP A 159 -7.47 -12.47 2.91
CA ASP A 159 -8.32 -11.28 2.79
C ASP A 159 -9.56 -11.41 1.89
N TRP A 160 -10.18 -12.58 1.98
CA TRP A 160 -11.36 -12.97 1.21
C TRP A 160 -12.68 -13.04 1.99
N ARG A 161 -12.74 -12.53 3.22
CA ARG A 161 -13.99 -12.56 4.00
C ARG A 161 -15.11 -11.87 3.23
N HIS A 162 -16.26 -12.52 3.16
CA HIS A 162 -17.45 -11.84 2.67
C HIS A 162 -17.94 -10.81 3.70
N GLU A 163 -17.96 -11.22 4.97
CA GLU A 163 -18.50 -10.47 6.10
C GLU A 163 -17.84 -10.93 7.41
N VAL A 164 -17.63 -9.97 8.31
CA VAL A 164 -17.27 -10.18 9.72
C VAL A 164 -18.05 -9.17 10.59
N ASN A 165 -18.80 -9.67 11.57
CA ASN A 165 -19.67 -8.89 12.47
C ASN A 165 -20.63 -7.89 11.77
N GLY A 166 -21.13 -8.24 10.59
CA GLY A 166 -22.00 -7.44 9.75
C GLY A 166 -21.28 -6.45 8.83
N GLU A 167 -19.95 -6.31 8.95
CA GLU A 167 -19.14 -5.44 8.10
C GLU A 167 -18.54 -6.24 6.93
N THR A 168 -18.60 -5.68 5.72
CA THR A 168 -18.18 -6.33 4.48
C THR A 168 -16.98 -5.67 3.81
N GLU A 169 -16.55 -4.52 4.33
CA GLU A 169 -15.46 -3.68 3.83
C GLU A 169 -14.35 -3.45 4.88
N GLY A 170 -14.27 -4.32 5.90
CA GLY A 170 -13.18 -4.30 6.87
C GLY A 170 -11.92 -5.00 6.36
N TYR A 171 -10.90 -5.02 7.21
CA TYR A 171 -9.53 -5.41 6.84
C TYR A 171 -9.34 -6.84 6.37
N SER A 172 -10.23 -7.79 6.68
CA SER A 172 -10.16 -9.15 6.11
C SER A 172 -10.94 -9.35 4.81
N SER A 173 -11.50 -8.29 4.24
CA SER A 173 -12.32 -8.33 3.01
C SER A 173 -11.74 -7.62 1.76
N PRO A 174 -10.57 -6.94 1.76
CA PRO A 174 -10.20 -6.08 0.64
C PRO A 174 -10.05 -6.82 -0.68
N ILE A 175 -9.46 -8.01 -0.69
CA ILE A 175 -9.25 -8.78 -1.92
C ILE A 175 -10.56 -9.40 -2.42
N ARG A 176 -11.45 -9.82 -1.51
CA ARG A 176 -12.83 -10.18 -1.91
C ARG A 176 -13.53 -9.01 -2.59
N ARG A 177 -13.43 -7.79 -2.05
CA ARG A 177 -14.04 -6.62 -2.71
C ARG A 177 -13.39 -6.33 -4.06
N ALA A 178 -12.07 -6.45 -4.17
CA ALA A 178 -11.34 -6.27 -5.42
C ALA A 178 -11.83 -7.23 -6.52
N SER A 179 -12.06 -8.52 -6.18
CA SER A 179 -12.56 -9.53 -7.11
C SER A 179 -13.94 -9.22 -7.71
N GLN A 180 -14.68 -8.27 -7.12
CA GLN A 180 -16.00 -7.84 -7.55
C GLN A 180 -15.96 -6.55 -8.39
N MET A 181 -14.78 -5.94 -8.55
CA MET A 181 -14.60 -4.70 -9.31
C MET A 181 -14.35 -5.03 -10.79
N PRO A 182 -15.14 -4.49 -11.74
CA PRO A 182 -15.00 -4.83 -13.16
C PRO A 182 -13.66 -4.47 -13.81
N TRP A 183 -12.90 -3.56 -13.21
CA TRP A 183 -11.58 -3.14 -13.69
C TRP A 183 -10.43 -3.96 -13.06
N ILE A 184 -10.70 -4.85 -12.11
CA ILE A 184 -9.70 -5.79 -11.58
C ILE A 184 -9.85 -7.13 -12.31
N ASP A 185 -8.86 -7.46 -13.13
CA ASP A 185 -8.89 -8.65 -13.98
C ASP A 185 -8.19 -9.84 -13.34
N LYS A 186 -6.89 -9.70 -13.05
CA LYS A 186 -6.09 -10.74 -12.39
C LYS A 186 -5.71 -10.31 -10.99
N ILE A 187 -5.81 -11.25 -10.04
CA ILE A 187 -5.30 -11.10 -8.67
C ILE A 187 -4.17 -12.12 -8.49
N VAL A 188 -2.99 -11.64 -8.11
CA VAL A 188 -1.84 -12.47 -7.73
C VAL A 188 -1.52 -12.19 -6.26
N GLN A 189 -1.70 -13.20 -5.41
CA GLN A 189 -1.47 -13.12 -3.98
C GLN A 189 -0.19 -13.86 -3.63
N ILE A 190 0.67 -13.25 -2.82
CA ILE A 190 2.03 -13.74 -2.55
C ILE A 190 2.30 -13.66 -1.05
N GLY A 191 2.63 -14.80 -0.44
CA GLY A 191 3.07 -14.86 0.96
C GLY A 191 2.16 -15.62 1.92
N MET A 192 1.06 -16.21 1.41
CA MET A 192 0.09 -16.91 2.26
C MET A 192 0.75 -17.99 3.11
N ARG A 193 0.51 -17.93 4.42
CA ARG A 193 1.03 -18.90 5.39
C ARG A 193 0.29 -18.76 6.72
N GLY A 194 0.49 -19.72 7.62
CA GLY A 194 -0.09 -19.65 8.96
C GLY A 194 -1.62 -19.63 8.96
N ILE A 195 -2.20 -19.01 9.98
CA ILE A 195 -3.64 -18.94 10.19
C ILE A 195 -4.08 -17.49 10.03
N GLY A 196 -4.96 -17.23 9.07
CA GLY A 196 -5.68 -15.97 8.92
C GLY A 196 -7.17 -16.12 9.21
N SER A 197 -7.94 -15.10 8.84
CA SER A 197 -9.41 -15.09 9.02
C SER A 197 -10.17 -15.96 8.01
N ALA A 198 -9.56 -16.29 6.88
CA ALA A 198 -10.17 -17.08 5.82
C ALA A 198 -10.48 -18.52 6.29
N ARG A 199 -11.65 -19.01 5.90
CA ARG A 199 -12.05 -20.41 6.10
C ARG A 199 -11.99 -21.13 4.76
N THR A 200 -12.26 -22.43 4.76
CA THR A 200 -12.27 -23.25 3.53
C THR A 200 -13.15 -22.66 2.43
N GLY A 201 -14.30 -22.07 2.78
CA GLY A 201 -15.19 -21.43 1.82
C GLY A 201 -14.57 -20.21 1.13
N GLU A 202 -13.93 -19.31 1.88
CA GLU A 202 -13.25 -18.15 1.29
C GLU A 202 -12.07 -18.55 0.39
N VAL A 203 -11.35 -19.64 0.72
CA VAL A 203 -10.30 -20.20 -0.15
C VAL A 203 -10.90 -20.73 -1.45
N GLN A 204 -12.02 -21.47 -1.37
CA GLN A 204 -12.73 -21.99 -2.54
C GLN A 204 -13.23 -20.86 -3.44
N ASP A 205 -13.78 -19.80 -2.86
CA ASP A 205 -14.22 -18.62 -3.59
C ASP A 205 -13.07 -17.93 -4.32
N ALA A 206 -11.91 -17.78 -3.66
CA ALA A 206 -10.71 -17.19 -4.26
C ALA A 206 -10.21 -18.00 -5.47
N LEU A 207 -10.18 -19.32 -5.34
CA LEU A 207 -9.81 -20.23 -6.43
C LEU A 207 -10.85 -20.22 -7.56
N ALA A 208 -12.14 -20.15 -7.23
CA ALA A 208 -13.22 -20.10 -8.21
C ALA A 208 -13.22 -18.79 -9.03
N TYR A 209 -12.80 -17.68 -8.42
CA TYR A 209 -12.53 -16.43 -9.14
C TYR A 209 -11.32 -16.55 -10.09
N GLY A 210 -10.34 -17.40 -9.74
CA GLY A 210 -9.07 -17.52 -10.47
C GLY A 210 -7.92 -16.74 -9.83
N SER A 211 -8.01 -16.43 -8.53
CA SER A 211 -6.90 -15.80 -7.79
C SER A 211 -5.67 -16.71 -7.83
N ASP A 212 -4.53 -16.13 -8.20
CA ASP A 212 -3.26 -16.85 -8.23
C ASP A 212 -2.61 -16.81 -6.85
N ILE A 213 -2.89 -17.83 -6.03
CA ILE A 213 -2.46 -17.91 -4.63
C ILE A 213 -1.08 -18.58 -4.55
N ILE A 214 -0.10 -17.86 -4.03
CA ILE A 214 1.29 -18.32 -3.86
C ILE A 214 1.65 -18.33 -2.38
N SER A 215 1.83 -19.51 -1.80
CA SER A 215 2.25 -19.60 -0.40
C SER A 215 3.66 -19.02 -0.22
N ALA A 216 3.99 -18.58 1.00
CA ALA A 216 5.36 -18.15 1.27
C ALA A 216 6.37 -19.26 1.01
N TYR A 217 6.03 -20.52 1.32
CA TYR A 217 6.89 -21.68 1.07
C TYR A 217 7.14 -21.90 -0.42
N ASP A 218 6.09 -21.86 -1.24
CA ASP A 218 6.25 -21.96 -2.70
C ASP A 218 7.13 -20.81 -3.23
N MET A 219 6.93 -19.59 -2.73
CA MET A 219 7.73 -18.43 -3.09
C MET A 219 9.21 -18.59 -2.72
N HIS A 220 9.50 -19.20 -1.55
CA HIS A 220 10.88 -19.52 -1.15
C HIS A 220 11.50 -20.62 -2.03
N ASP A 221 10.73 -21.65 -2.39
CA ASP A 221 11.20 -22.79 -3.17
C ASP A 221 11.46 -22.41 -4.64
N VAL A 222 10.53 -21.68 -5.26
CA VAL A 222 10.62 -21.32 -6.70
C VAL A 222 11.37 -20.01 -6.94
N GLY A 223 11.45 -19.14 -5.92
CA GLY A 223 12.06 -17.82 -6.00
C GLY A 223 11.19 -16.76 -6.70
N MET A 224 11.53 -15.50 -6.45
CA MET A 224 10.74 -14.35 -6.92
C MET A 224 10.74 -14.18 -8.46
N ASP A 225 11.73 -14.69 -9.19
CA ASP A 225 11.71 -14.64 -10.67
C ASP A 225 10.54 -15.46 -11.22
N ALA A 226 10.37 -16.70 -10.74
CA ALA A 226 9.26 -17.56 -11.16
C ALA A 226 7.89 -16.98 -10.74
N VAL A 227 7.84 -16.27 -9.60
CA VAL A 227 6.63 -15.53 -9.19
C VAL A 227 6.35 -14.36 -10.14
N LEU A 228 7.36 -13.57 -10.51
CA LEU A 228 7.22 -12.47 -11.48
C LEU A 228 6.78 -12.97 -12.86
N ASP A 229 7.15 -14.19 -13.26
CA ASP A 229 6.71 -14.81 -14.53
C ASP A 229 5.22 -15.17 -14.53
N ARG A 230 4.61 -15.39 -13.35
CA ARG A 230 3.16 -15.61 -13.22
C ARG A 230 2.35 -14.32 -13.35
N ILE A 231 2.98 -13.17 -13.11
CA ILE A 231 2.35 -11.86 -13.28
C ILE A 231 2.35 -11.52 -14.78
N PRO A 232 1.19 -11.17 -15.39
CA PRO A 232 1.10 -10.74 -16.78
C PRO A 232 2.10 -9.62 -17.11
N GLY A 233 2.49 -9.50 -18.37
CA GLY A 233 3.36 -8.41 -18.84
C GLY A 233 2.59 -7.11 -19.10
N ASP A 234 3.34 -6.03 -19.33
CA ASP A 234 2.89 -4.72 -19.83
C ASP A 234 1.97 -3.88 -18.92
N GLY A 235 1.52 -4.42 -17.78
CA GLY A 235 0.65 -3.69 -16.85
C GLY A 235 -0.67 -3.26 -17.49
N PRO A 236 -1.47 -2.41 -16.82
CA PRO A 236 -1.18 -1.75 -15.56
C PRO A 236 -1.33 -2.65 -14.32
N TYR A 237 -0.54 -2.34 -13.28
CA TYR A 237 -0.58 -3.01 -11.98
C TYR A 237 -1.02 -2.06 -10.87
N TYR A 238 -1.69 -2.61 -9.85
CA TYR A 238 -1.79 -1.99 -8.52
C TYR A 238 -1.14 -2.92 -7.49
N LEU A 239 -0.30 -2.37 -6.62
CA LEU A 239 0.46 -3.14 -5.63
C LEU A 239 -0.04 -2.82 -4.22
N THR A 240 -0.62 -3.80 -3.53
CA THR A 240 -0.99 -3.66 -2.11
C THR A 240 -0.06 -4.53 -1.27
N ILE A 241 0.60 -3.91 -0.29
CA ILE A 241 1.55 -4.57 0.61
C ILE A 241 1.01 -4.48 2.03
N ASP A 242 0.53 -5.61 2.54
CA ASP A 242 0.43 -5.83 3.97
C ASP A 242 1.84 -6.02 4.55
N ALA A 243 2.17 -5.24 5.57
CA ALA A 243 3.46 -5.34 6.25
C ALA A 243 3.68 -6.75 6.87
N ASP A 244 2.63 -7.48 7.22
CA ASP A 244 2.72 -8.82 7.78
C ASP A 244 3.05 -9.91 6.73
N GLY A 245 2.94 -9.58 5.44
CA GLY A 245 3.44 -10.41 4.34
C GLY A 245 4.97 -10.56 4.35
N ILE A 246 5.66 -9.59 4.95
CA ILE A 246 7.11 -9.59 5.15
C ILE A 246 7.42 -10.29 6.48
N ASP A 247 8.54 -11.03 6.54
CA ASP A 247 8.86 -11.81 7.73
C ASP A 247 8.96 -10.91 8.99
N PRO A 248 8.41 -11.32 10.15
CA PRO A 248 8.43 -10.52 11.38
C PRO A 248 9.85 -10.29 11.93
N ALA A 249 10.87 -11.04 11.51
CA ALA A 249 12.26 -10.71 11.80
C ALA A 249 12.74 -9.43 11.07
N ILE A 250 11.99 -8.97 10.07
CA ILE A 250 12.29 -7.82 9.21
C ILE A 250 11.27 -6.70 9.42
N MET A 251 9.98 -7.01 9.51
CA MET A 251 8.91 -6.02 9.78
C MET A 251 8.04 -6.48 10.96
N PRO A 252 8.53 -6.42 12.21
CA PRO A 252 7.78 -6.86 13.39
C PRO A 252 6.58 -5.98 13.76
N ALA A 253 6.50 -4.74 13.27
CA ALA A 253 5.48 -3.77 13.68
C ALA A 253 4.12 -4.04 13.02
N VAL A 254 3.49 -5.18 13.33
CA VAL A 254 2.17 -5.59 12.84
C VAL A 254 1.39 -6.28 13.96
N ILE A 255 0.06 -6.37 13.84
CA ILE A 255 -0.78 -7.06 14.84
C ILE A 255 -0.69 -8.59 14.68
N ALA A 256 -0.80 -9.09 13.45
CA ALA A 256 -0.86 -10.51 13.14
C ALA A 256 0.48 -11.06 12.62
N GLN A 257 1.51 -11.01 13.46
CA GLN A 257 2.83 -11.52 13.09
C GLN A 257 2.77 -13.00 12.71
N THR A 258 3.21 -13.33 11.49
CA THR A 258 3.26 -14.71 11.01
C THR A 258 4.68 -15.04 10.52
N PRO A 259 5.39 -16.03 11.11
CA PRO A 259 6.78 -16.34 10.73
C PRO A 259 6.88 -16.98 9.35
N GLY A 260 8.05 -16.87 8.70
CA GLY A 260 8.35 -17.48 7.39
C GLY A 260 7.85 -16.65 6.21
N GLY A 261 7.89 -15.32 6.34
CA GLY A 261 7.40 -14.37 5.33
C GLY A 261 8.42 -14.02 4.27
N LEU A 262 8.04 -13.08 3.38
CA LEU A 262 8.96 -12.58 2.36
C LEU A 262 10.17 -11.91 3.04
N THR A 263 11.35 -12.21 2.52
CA THR A 263 12.59 -11.54 2.91
C THR A 263 12.71 -10.18 2.24
N TRP A 264 13.58 -9.32 2.76
CA TRP A 264 13.87 -8.01 2.17
C TRP A 264 14.27 -8.10 0.69
N VAL A 265 15.12 -9.07 0.36
CA VAL A 265 15.60 -9.28 -1.01
C VAL A 265 14.45 -9.66 -1.94
N GLN A 266 13.50 -10.46 -1.48
CA GLN A 266 12.35 -10.90 -2.27
C GLN A 266 11.38 -9.73 -2.51
N ILE A 267 10.98 -8.97 -1.49
CA ILE A 267 10.05 -7.85 -1.67
C ILE A 267 10.66 -6.73 -2.52
N ARG A 268 11.95 -6.43 -2.33
CA ARG A 268 12.68 -5.50 -3.20
C ARG A 268 12.66 -5.99 -4.65
N LYS A 269 12.94 -7.28 -4.87
CA LYS A 269 12.94 -7.87 -6.21
C LYS A 269 11.56 -7.84 -6.86
N LEU A 270 10.49 -8.05 -6.09
CA LEU A 270 9.11 -7.90 -6.57
C LEU A 270 8.84 -6.48 -7.07
N ILE A 271 9.14 -5.45 -6.26
CA ILE A 271 8.91 -4.05 -6.61
C ILE A 271 9.62 -3.68 -7.92
N HIS A 272 10.93 -3.97 -8.00
CA HIS A 272 11.72 -3.66 -9.19
C HIS A 272 11.29 -4.48 -10.40
N GLY A 273 10.94 -5.75 -10.19
CA GLY A 273 10.44 -6.64 -11.23
C GLY A 273 9.12 -6.17 -11.83
N LEU A 274 8.15 -5.79 -10.98
CA LEU A 274 6.88 -5.22 -11.42
C LEU A 274 7.09 -3.94 -12.21
N VAL A 275 7.88 -3.01 -11.69
CA VAL A 275 8.17 -1.75 -12.35
C VAL A 275 8.84 -1.96 -13.71
N LYS A 276 9.73 -2.94 -13.82
CA LYS A 276 10.37 -3.31 -15.08
C LYS A 276 9.37 -3.95 -16.07
N LYS A 277 8.39 -4.72 -15.58
CA LYS A 277 7.42 -5.43 -16.42
C LYS A 277 6.34 -4.53 -17.03
N GLY A 278 6.02 -3.39 -16.42
CA GLY A 278 4.95 -2.52 -16.88
C GLY A 278 4.45 -1.56 -15.80
N ARG A 279 3.57 -0.63 -16.16
CA ARG A 279 3.25 0.51 -15.31
C ARG A 279 2.53 0.11 -14.02
N VAL A 280 3.11 0.48 -12.88
CA VAL A 280 2.45 0.38 -11.56
C VAL A 280 1.77 1.72 -11.28
N LEU A 281 0.44 1.71 -11.18
CA LEU A 281 -0.40 2.90 -11.03
C LEU A 281 -0.29 3.54 -9.64
N GLY A 282 0.03 2.71 -8.64
CA GLY A 282 0.18 3.11 -7.27
C GLY A 282 0.46 1.91 -6.38
N MET A 283 0.72 2.20 -5.11
CA MET A 283 0.81 1.19 -4.08
C MET A 283 0.16 1.65 -2.77
N ASP A 284 -0.20 0.69 -1.92
CA ASP A 284 -0.44 0.94 -0.50
C ASP A 284 0.50 0.09 0.36
N LEU A 285 0.81 0.61 1.55
CA LEU A 285 1.54 -0.08 2.60
C LEU A 285 0.72 0.01 3.88
N VAL A 286 0.18 -1.12 4.33
CA VAL A 286 -0.87 -1.20 5.36
C VAL A 286 -0.45 -2.06 6.55
N GLU A 287 -1.31 -2.12 7.58
CA GLU A 287 -1.21 -3.01 8.76
C GLU A 287 0.00 -2.78 9.68
N ILE A 288 0.79 -1.74 9.41
CA ILE A 288 1.86 -1.31 10.31
C ILE A 288 1.24 -0.81 11.61
N ALA A 289 1.62 -1.41 12.72
CA ALA A 289 1.23 -1.05 14.07
C ALA A 289 2.45 -0.50 14.84
N PRO A 290 2.66 0.84 14.84
CA PRO A 290 3.89 1.46 15.34
C PRO A 290 4.29 1.10 16.77
N LYS A 291 3.32 0.76 17.64
CA LYS A 291 3.59 0.36 19.03
C LYS A 291 4.44 -0.91 19.12
N TYR A 292 4.36 -1.79 18.12
CA TYR A 292 5.10 -3.04 18.07
C TYR A 292 6.43 -2.93 17.33
N ASP A 293 6.82 -1.73 16.88
CA ASP A 293 8.11 -1.56 16.24
C ASP A 293 9.26 -1.65 17.24
N ILE A 294 10.29 -2.39 16.86
CA ILE A 294 11.47 -2.65 17.69
C ILE A 294 12.63 -1.89 17.04
N GLY A 295 13.16 -0.88 17.73
CA GLY A 295 14.32 -0.14 17.24
C GLY A 295 14.12 0.57 15.90
N ASN A 296 12.90 0.97 15.56
CA ASN A 296 12.51 1.56 14.26
C ASN A 296 12.71 0.64 13.04
N ILE A 297 12.90 -0.67 13.25
CA ILE A 297 13.23 -1.60 12.17
C ILE A 297 12.13 -1.56 11.10
N SER A 298 10.87 -1.67 11.46
CA SER A 298 9.76 -1.71 10.49
C SER A 298 9.58 -0.36 9.80
N MET A 299 9.76 0.74 10.52
CA MET A 299 9.70 2.08 9.94
C MET A 299 10.82 2.34 8.93
N ILE A 300 12.04 1.86 9.19
CA ILE A 300 13.14 1.89 8.23
C ILE A 300 12.75 1.09 6.98
N HIS A 301 12.25 -0.14 7.14
CA HIS A 301 11.84 -0.96 6.00
C HIS A 301 10.69 -0.33 5.20
N ALA A 302 9.70 0.28 5.87
CA ALA A 302 8.61 1.01 5.22
C ALA A 302 9.13 2.17 4.35
N GLU A 303 10.04 3.00 4.89
CA GLU A 303 10.71 4.05 4.11
C GLU A 303 11.46 3.47 2.92
N ARG A 304 12.27 2.43 3.15
CA ARG A 304 13.06 1.79 2.09
C ARG A 304 12.18 1.18 0.99
N LEU A 305 11.01 0.61 1.30
CA LEU A 305 10.07 0.10 0.30
C LEU A 305 9.57 1.23 -0.59
N ILE A 306 9.15 2.34 0.02
CA ILE A 306 8.67 3.52 -0.69
C ILE A 306 9.78 4.11 -1.57
N CYS A 307 11.01 4.22 -1.05
CA CYS A 307 12.17 4.67 -1.83
C CYS A 307 12.51 3.71 -2.98
N ASN A 308 12.43 2.40 -2.77
CA ASN A 308 12.63 1.41 -3.83
C ASN A 308 11.59 1.55 -4.93
N PHE A 309 10.32 1.78 -4.57
CA PHE A 309 9.25 2.00 -5.54
C PHE A 309 9.46 3.29 -6.33
N ILE A 310 9.62 4.44 -5.65
CA ILE A 310 9.87 5.74 -6.28
C ILE A 310 11.12 5.71 -7.15
N GLY A 311 12.24 5.22 -6.60
CA GLY A 311 13.51 5.20 -7.32
C GLY A 311 13.48 4.29 -8.55
N SER A 312 12.78 3.15 -8.46
CA SER A 312 12.61 2.24 -9.59
C SER A 312 11.70 2.86 -10.67
N SER A 313 10.56 3.46 -10.30
CA SER A 313 9.64 4.09 -11.26
C SER A 313 10.27 5.27 -12.00
N VAL A 314 11.10 6.07 -11.32
CA VAL A 314 11.86 7.17 -11.93
C VAL A 314 12.80 6.65 -13.02
N ARG A 315 13.47 5.51 -12.77
CA ARG A 315 14.40 4.88 -13.72
C ARG A 315 13.68 4.17 -14.86
N ALA A 316 12.48 3.67 -14.62
CA ALA A 316 11.62 3.12 -15.66
C ALA A 316 11.02 4.19 -16.58
N GLY A 317 11.18 5.48 -16.26
CA GLY A 317 10.68 6.57 -17.10
C GLY A 317 9.16 6.69 -17.08
N TYR A 318 8.54 6.42 -15.94
CA TYR A 318 7.09 6.55 -15.74
C TYR A 318 6.55 7.97 -15.87
N TYR A 319 7.44 8.95 -15.89
CA TYR A 319 7.16 10.37 -15.82
C TYR A 319 7.70 10.98 -17.12
N GLY A 320 6.87 11.82 -17.75
CA GLY A 320 7.18 12.49 -19.02
C GLY A 320 8.26 13.54 -18.89
#